data_AF-A0A6J4MZN2-F1
#
_entry.id   AF-A0A6J4MZN2-F1
#
_cell.length_a   1.000
_cell.length_b   1.000
_cell.length_c   1.000
_cell.angle_alpha   90.00
_cell.angle_beta   90.00
_cell.angle_gamma   90.00
#
_symmetry.space_group_name_H-M   'P 1'
#
loop_
_entity.id
_entity.type
_entity.pdbx_description
1 polymer ?
#
loop_
_entity_poly.entity_id
_entity_poly.type
_entity_poly.pdbx_seq_one_letter_code
_entity_poly.pdbx_strand_id
1 'polypeptide(L)'
;MSLFARKNIDELQADAFSEGEHSLKRELGPLNLVSLGIGAIIGTGIFVLTGTAAAQHAGPAIVLAFVFAGIACVFAGLCYAEFASMIPIAGSAYTYGYATLGELIAWIIGWDLILEYLFGAATVAAGWSGYVNSFLRDIGIVLPPYLTNPAGQLVQAPGSDTWTRRTTELAESLSKQGVDINTLPQANGGFNVIAALGIFAVTVLLVVGIKESARFNNFAVAIKLGVVVAFILAGGYYVLTHWGQSMDHWTPFIPQATGPGAFGFNGIIAAGGVIFFAYIGFDAVSTTAQEARNPQRDMPIGILGSLIICTILYILVSGIMTGIVDYPRLNVGEPIAAAIDATGYTWLDPFIKI
;
A
#
# COMPACT_ATOMS: atom_id res chain seq x y z
N MET A 1 1.46 23.49 -33.69
CA MET A 1 1.73 22.82 -32.41
C MET A 1 3.09 22.17 -32.52
N SER A 2 4.05 22.57 -31.68
CA SER A 2 5.35 21.90 -31.60
C SER A 2 5.20 20.78 -30.57
N LEU A 3 5.41 19.52 -30.97
CA LEU A 3 5.25 18.34 -30.10
C LEU A 3 6.12 18.38 -28.84
N PHE A 4 7.17 19.21 -28.84
CA PHE A 4 8.10 19.39 -27.72
C PHE A 4 8.07 20.81 -27.15
N ALA A 5 6.99 21.56 -27.38
CA ALA A 5 6.80 22.85 -26.73
C ALA A 5 6.82 22.66 -25.20
N ARG A 6 7.66 23.43 -24.52
CA ARG A 6 7.74 23.47 -23.06
C ARG A 6 6.91 24.63 -22.56
N LYS A 7 6.16 24.44 -21.48
CA LYS A 7 5.47 25.55 -20.83
C LYS A 7 6.47 26.35 -19.99
N ASN A 8 6.40 27.67 -20.08
CA ASN A 8 7.30 28.53 -19.32
C ASN A 8 7.00 28.38 -17.81
N ILE A 9 8.05 28.20 -17.00
CA ILE A 9 7.93 28.09 -15.54
C ILE A 9 7.35 29.37 -14.95
N ASP A 10 7.72 30.54 -15.48
CA ASP A 10 7.21 31.83 -15.00
C ASP A 10 5.70 31.96 -15.23
N GLU A 11 5.21 31.47 -16.38
CA GLU A 11 3.77 31.42 -16.68
C GLU A 11 3.05 30.42 -15.78
N LEU A 12 3.63 29.24 -15.56
CA LEU A 12 3.08 28.24 -14.64
C LEU A 12 2.98 28.77 -13.20
N GLN A 13 3.99 29.50 -12.73
CA GLN A 13 3.99 30.13 -11.42
C GLN A 13 2.98 31.28 -11.35
N ALA A 14 2.88 32.10 -12.40
CA ALA A 14 1.90 33.19 -12.47
C ALA A 14 0.46 32.66 -12.44
N ASP A 15 0.15 31.59 -13.19
CA ASP A 15 -1.15 30.92 -13.17
C ASP A 15 -1.43 30.35 -11.76
N ALA A 16 -0.46 29.62 -11.21
CA ALA A 16 -0.57 28.91 -9.93
C ALA A 16 -0.71 29.84 -8.71
N PHE A 17 -0.13 31.03 -8.76
CA PHE A 17 -0.14 32.00 -7.66
C PHE A 17 -0.98 33.25 -7.97
N SER A 18 -1.84 33.19 -8.97
CA SER A 18 -2.81 34.26 -9.24
C SER A 18 -3.72 34.46 -8.01
N GLU A 19 -3.68 35.67 -7.43
CA GLU A 19 -4.47 36.01 -6.25
C GLU A 19 -5.96 36.17 -6.63
N GLY A 20 -6.83 35.34 -6.07
CA GLY A 20 -8.28 35.40 -6.24
C GLY A 20 -9.03 34.72 -5.09
N GLU A 21 -10.36 34.77 -5.11
CA GLU A 21 -11.24 34.15 -4.08
C GLU A 21 -11.05 32.62 -3.96
N HIS A 22 -10.38 31.98 -4.93
CA HIS A 22 -10.08 30.54 -4.97
C HIS A 22 -8.61 30.19 -4.68
N SER A 23 -7.80 31.12 -4.16
CA SER A 23 -6.40 30.84 -3.81
C SER A 23 -6.27 29.94 -2.57
N LEU A 24 -5.35 28.97 -2.62
CA LEU A 24 -5.11 28.01 -1.54
C LEU A 24 -4.34 28.69 -0.39
N LYS A 25 -4.75 28.41 0.85
CA LYS A 25 -4.07 28.93 2.04
C LYS A 25 -2.78 28.14 2.30
N ARG A 26 -1.66 28.86 2.44
CA ARG A 26 -0.36 28.28 2.80
C ARG A 26 -0.27 27.95 4.28
N GLU A 27 -0.85 26.83 4.69
CA GLU A 27 -0.91 26.43 6.11
C GLU A 27 -0.02 25.22 6.43
N LEU A 28 0.37 24.41 5.44
CA LEU A 28 1.08 23.15 5.65
C LEU A 28 2.57 23.38 5.94
N GLY A 29 3.02 22.92 7.11
CA GLY A 29 4.44 22.85 7.45
C GLY A 29 5.05 21.48 7.13
N PRO A 30 6.36 21.29 7.39
CA PRO A 30 7.07 20.05 7.05
C PRO A 30 6.47 18.81 7.73
N LEU A 31 6.02 18.90 8.98
CA LEU A 31 5.38 17.78 9.66
C LEU A 31 4.01 17.43 9.06
N ASN A 32 3.26 18.41 8.57
CA ASN A 32 1.99 18.16 7.89
C ASN A 32 2.23 17.45 6.56
N LEU A 33 3.26 17.87 5.81
CA LEU A 33 3.63 17.26 4.54
C LEU A 33 4.16 15.83 4.72
N VAL A 34 4.97 15.58 5.75
CA VAL A 34 5.40 14.21 6.10
C VAL A 34 4.19 13.35 6.46
N SER A 35 3.26 13.86 7.29
CA SER A 35 2.03 13.15 7.63
C SER A 35 1.17 12.85 6.40
N LEU A 36 1.06 13.80 5.48
CA LEU A 36 0.32 13.60 4.22
C LEU A 36 0.98 12.52 3.36
N GLY A 37 2.30 12.58 3.20
CA GLY A 37 3.06 11.57 2.47
C GLY A 37 2.91 10.18 3.10
N ILE A 38 3.02 10.06 4.42
CA ILE A 38 2.79 8.80 5.13
C ILE A 38 1.36 8.31 4.90
N GLY A 39 0.37 9.19 4.94
CA GLY A 39 -1.04 8.87 4.72
C GLY A 39 -1.35 8.33 3.32
N ALA A 40 -0.63 8.83 2.32
CA ALA A 40 -0.72 8.42 0.93
C ALA A 40 0.03 7.10 0.66
N ILE A 41 1.20 6.92 1.28
CA ILE A 41 2.05 5.72 1.13
C ILE A 41 1.46 4.53 1.90
N ILE A 42 1.06 4.72 3.16
CA ILE A 42 0.53 3.64 4.01
C ILE A 42 -0.92 3.28 3.59
N GLY A 43 -1.05 2.11 3.00
CA GLY A 43 -2.32 1.51 2.59
C GLY A 43 -2.19 0.04 2.24
N THR A 44 -2.95 -0.41 1.25
CA THR A 44 -3.05 -1.83 0.85
C THR A 44 -1.71 -2.51 0.58
N GLY A 45 -0.68 -1.76 0.18
CA GLY A 45 0.67 -2.30 -0.01
C GLY A 45 1.23 -2.99 1.25
N ILE A 46 1.25 -2.29 2.39
CA ILE A 46 1.73 -2.87 3.65
C ILE A 46 0.69 -3.83 4.27
N PHE A 47 -0.59 -3.47 4.20
CA PHE A 47 -1.65 -4.21 4.89
C PHE A 47 -2.04 -5.53 4.21
N VAL A 48 -1.79 -5.68 2.90
CA VAL A 48 -2.22 -6.85 2.10
C VAL A 48 -1.10 -7.42 1.26
N LEU A 49 -0.53 -6.61 0.34
CA LEU A 49 0.42 -7.13 -0.66
C LEU A 49 1.70 -7.68 -0.02
N THR A 50 2.06 -7.20 1.15
CA THR A 50 3.19 -7.72 1.95
C THR A 50 3.03 -9.21 2.27
N GLY A 51 1.83 -9.64 2.65
CA GLY A 51 1.54 -11.05 2.94
C GLY A 51 1.57 -11.91 1.68
N THR A 52 0.92 -11.46 0.60
CA THR A 52 0.96 -12.14 -0.71
C THR A 52 2.39 -12.26 -1.24
N ALA A 53 3.19 -11.19 -1.17
CA ALA A 53 4.58 -11.19 -1.63
C ALA A 53 5.49 -12.08 -0.77
N ALA A 54 5.28 -12.12 0.55
CA ALA A 54 5.97 -13.07 1.43
C ALA A 54 5.59 -14.52 1.06
N ALA A 55 4.29 -14.80 0.90
CA ALA A 55 3.80 -16.15 0.63
C ALA A 55 4.20 -16.71 -0.73
N GLN A 56 4.25 -15.87 -1.77
CA GLN A 56 4.42 -16.30 -3.15
C GLN A 56 5.82 -16.02 -3.73
N HIS A 57 6.56 -15.06 -3.19
CA HIS A 57 7.79 -14.57 -3.83
C HIS A 57 9.02 -14.60 -2.93
N ALA A 58 8.98 -14.08 -1.69
CA ALA A 58 10.22 -13.85 -0.92
C ALA A 58 10.34 -14.68 0.38
N GLY A 59 9.24 -15.19 0.93
CA GLY A 59 9.24 -15.77 2.27
C GLY A 59 9.67 -14.75 3.33
N PRO A 60 10.42 -15.17 4.38
CA PRO A 60 10.98 -14.27 5.39
C PRO A 60 11.89 -13.18 4.81
N ALA A 61 12.53 -13.44 3.67
CA ALA A 61 13.37 -12.46 2.97
C ALA A 61 12.61 -11.30 2.33
N ILE A 62 11.28 -11.18 2.54
CA ILE A 62 10.48 -10.02 2.15
C ILE A 62 11.05 -8.70 2.70
N VAL A 63 11.71 -8.74 3.87
CA VAL A 63 12.41 -7.56 4.42
C VAL A 63 13.51 -7.05 3.49
N LEU A 64 14.22 -7.94 2.79
CA LEU A 64 15.24 -7.56 1.81
C LEU A 64 14.60 -6.94 0.57
N ALA A 65 13.44 -7.44 0.14
CA ALA A 65 12.69 -6.84 -0.95
C ALA A 65 12.29 -5.40 -0.62
N PHE A 66 11.83 -5.13 0.62
CA PHE A 66 11.53 -3.76 1.07
C PHE A 66 12.75 -2.85 1.10
N VAL A 67 13.93 -3.37 1.46
CA VAL A 67 15.18 -2.61 1.40
C VAL A 67 15.51 -2.24 -0.05
N PHE A 68 15.47 -3.19 -0.99
CA PHE A 68 15.76 -2.91 -2.40
C PHE A 68 14.75 -1.93 -3.02
N ALA A 69 13.45 -2.15 -2.79
CA ALA A 69 12.40 -1.26 -3.25
C ALA A 69 12.53 0.15 -2.62
N GLY A 70 12.84 0.22 -1.31
CA GLY A 70 13.05 1.48 -0.60
C GLY A 70 14.23 2.28 -1.13
N ILE A 71 15.37 1.63 -1.43
CA ILE A 71 16.52 2.29 -2.06
C ILE A 71 16.15 2.89 -3.43
N ALA A 72 15.44 2.12 -4.26
CA ALA A 72 14.96 2.61 -5.56
C ALA A 72 14.02 3.83 -5.39
N CYS A 73 13.11 3.76 -4.41
CA CYS A 73 12.18 4.86 -4.11
C CYS A 73 12.88 6.09 -3.54
N VAL A 74 13.96 5.94 -2.76
CA VAL A 74 14.75 7.07 -2.27
C VAL A 74 15.43 7.80 -3.42
N PHE A 75 15.99 7.08 -4.40
CA PHE A 75 16.57 7.73 -5.59
C PHE A 75 15.51 8.48 -6.40
N ALA A 76 14.34 7.87 -6.63
CA ALA A 76 13.23 8.57 -7.27
C ALA A 76 12.76 9.79 -6.44
N GLY A 77 12.62 9.61 -5.13
CA GLY A 77 12.20 10.64 -4.18
C GLY A 77 13.15 11.83 -4.13
N LEU A 78 14.45 11.62 -4.30
CA LEU A 78 15.44 12.70 -4.42
C LEU A 78 15.20 13.55 -5.68
N CYS A 79 14.94 12.91 -6.82
CA CYS A 79 14.58 13.63 -8.05
C CYS A 79 13.28 14.43 -7.88
N TYR A 80 12.26 13.83 -7.26
CA TYR A 80 10.99 14.51 -6.98
C TYR A 80 11.16 15.67 -6.00
N ALA A 81 12.01 15.52 -4.97
CA ALA A 81 12.31 16.56 -4.01
C ALA A 81 13.00 17.76 -4.69
N GLU A 82 13.94 17.50 -5.59
CA GLU A 82 14.60 18.54 -6.39
C GLU A 82 13.57 19.29 -7.25
N PHE A 83 12.74 18.58 -8.02
CA PHE A 83 11.70 19.20 -8.84
C PHE A 83 10.67 19.98 -8.03
N ALA A 84 10.19 19.43 -6.92
CA ALA A 84 9.22 20.10 -6.04
C ALA A 84 9.78 21.38 -5.41
N SER A 85 11.10 21.42 -5.16
CA SER A 85 11.77 22.61 -4.64
C SER A 85 11.98 23.69 -5.72
N MET A 86 12.23 23.29 -6.97
CA MET A 86 12.46 24.23 -8.08
C MET A 86 11.17 24.75 -8.69
N ILE A 87 10.15 23.91 -8.76
CA ILE A 87 8.87 24.17 -9.44
C ILE A 87 7.73 23.92 -8.43
N PRO A 88 7.51 24.83 -7.45
CA PRO A 88 6.61 24.63 -6.32
C PRO A 88 5.14 24.87 -6.69
N ILE A 89 4.66 24.15 -7.71
CA ILE A 89 3.30 24.23 -8.22
C ILE A 89 2.66 22.84 -8.16
N ALA A 90 1.35 22.79 -7.96
CA ALA A 90 0.64 21.52 -7.95
C ALA A 90 0.67 20.88 -9.36
N GLY A 91 0.88 19.56 -9.41
CA GLY A 91 0.78 18.79 -10.64
C GLY A 91 1.82 17.69 -10.85
N SER A 92 2.71 17.46 -9.88
CA SER A 92 3.59 16.27 -9.81
C SER A 92 4.36 16.04 -11.13
N ALA A 93 4.61 14.77 -11.47
CA ALA A 93 5.39 14.34 -12.63
C ALA A 93 4.92 14.92 -13.96
N TYR A 94 3.62 15.12 -14.14
CA TYR A 94 3.05 15.73 -15.35
C TYR A 94 3.62 17.14 -15.57
N THR A 95 3.55 17.98 -14.55
CA THR A 95 4.02 19.36 -14.63
C THR A 95 5.53 19.44 -14.78
N TYR A 96 6.27 18.56 -14.10
CA TYR A 96 7.73 18.47 -14.26
C TYR A 96 8.12 18.05 -15.68
N GLY A 97 7.43 17.06 -16.25
CA GLY A 97 7.62 16.61 -17.62
C GLY A 97 7.29 17.71 -18.64
N TYR A 98 6.25 18.50 -18.40
CA TYR A 98 5.89 19.60 -19.31
C TYR A 98 6.93 20.73 -19.29
N ALA A 99 7.45 21.07 -18.11
CA ALA A 99 8.49 22.08 -17.98
C ALA A 99 9.82 21.64 -18.61
N THR A 100 10.16 20.35 -18.55
CA THR A 100 11.51 19.86 -18.93
C THR A 100 11.60 19.17 -20.29
N LEU A 101 10.60 18.36 -20.65
CA LEU A 101 10.63 17.48 -21.83
C LEU A 101 9.64 17.92 -22.92
N GLY A 102 8.62 18.69 -22.54
CA GLY A 102 7.63 19.27 -23.45
C GLY A 102 6.34 18.48 -23.56
N GLU A 103 5.43 19.00 -24.38
CA GLU A 103 4.01 18.63 -24.41
C GLU A 103 3.75 17.13 -24.65
N LEU A 104 4.40 16.51 -25.64
CA LEU A 104 4.14 15.09 -25.96
C LEU A 104 4.51 14.16 -24.79
N ILE A 105 5.67 14.40 -24.16
CA ILE A 105 6.12 13.56 -23.04
C ILE A 105 5.25 13.80 -21.81
N ALA A 106 4.90 15.07 -21.55
CA ALA A 106 3.96 15.41 -20.48
C ALA A 106 2.59 14.75 -20.71
N TRP A 107 2.10 14.72 -21.94
CA TRP A 107 0.83 14.07 -22.29
C TRP A 107 0.88 12.55 -22.05
N ILE A 108 1.98 11.88 -22.43
CA ILE A 108 2.17 10.45 -22.15
C ILE A 108 2.18 10.21 -20.63
N ILE A 109 2.95 10.99 -19.87
CA ILE A 109 3.01 10.90 -18.40
C ILE A 109 1.63 11.16 -17.79
N GLY A 110 0.87 12.14 -18.30
CA GLY A 110 -0.46 12.46 -17.81
C GLY A 110 -1.45 11.29 -17.97
N TRP A 111 -1.45 10.64 -19.14
CA TRP A 111 -2.28 9.45 -19.36
C TRP A 111 -1.83 8.24 -18.53
N ASP A 112 -0.54 8.07 -18.36
CA ASP A 112 0.04 7.04 -17.49
C ASP A 112 -0.42 7.23 -16.04
N LEU A 113 -0.32 8.45 -15.49
CA LEU A 113 -0.80 8.79 -14.15
C LEU A 113 -2.31 8.57 -13.98
N ILE A 114 -3.13 8.91 -14.98
CA ILE A 114 -4.58 8.66 -14.92
C ILE A 114 -4.86 7.16 -14.77
N LEU A 115 -4.17 6.32 -15.53
CA LEU A 115 -4.30 4.87 -15.43
C LEU A 115 -3.77 4.37 -14.09
N GLU A 116 -2.60 4.85 -13.65
CA GLU A 116 -2.01 4.50 -12.36
C GLU A 116 -2.97 4.79 -11.20
N TYR A 117 -3.51 6.00 -11.10
CA TYR A 117 -4.45 6.35 -10.03
C TYR A 117 -5.76 5.55 -10.12
N LEU A 118 -6.24 5.22 -11.33
CA LEU A 118 -7.43 4.37 -11.52
C LEU A 118 -7.19 2.95 -10.97
N PHE A 119 -6.09 2.30 -11.36
CA PHE A 119 -5.73 0.97 -10.86
C PHE A 119 -5.37 0.99 -9.36
N GLY A 120 -4.73 2.07 -8.90
CA GLY A 120 -4.41 2.30 -7.49
C GLY A 120 -5.66 2.35 -6.63
N ALA A 121 -6.66 3.16 -7.01
CA ALA A 121 -7.92 3.26 -6.27
C ALA A 121 -8.67 1.91 -6.18
N ALA A 122 -8.72 1.16 -7.29
CA ALA A 122 -9.33 -0.16 -7.31
C ALA A 122 -8.58 -1.17 -6.41
N THR A 123 -7.24 -1.15 -6.45
CA THR A 123 -6.40 -2.02 -5.61
C THR A 123 -6.57 -1.68 -4.13
N VAL A 124 -6.61 -0.39 -3.78
CA VAL A 124 -6.82 0.06 -2.41
C VAL A 124 -8.19 -0.39 -1.89
N ALA A 125 -9.24 -0.20 -2.69
CA ALA A 125 -10.60 -0.62 -2.32
C ALA A 125 -10.73 -2.15 -2.16
N ALA A 126 -10.05 -2.92 -3.01
CA ALA A 126 -10.01 -4.38 -2.88
C ALA A 126 -9.33 -4.81 -1.58
N GLY A 127 -8.18 -4.22 -1.23
CA GLY A 127 -7.52 -4.50 0.04
C GLY A 127 -8.37 -4.13 1.26
N TRP A 128 -8.96 -2.94 1.26
CA TRP A 128 -9.87 -2.48 2.30
C TRP A 128 -11.07 -3.43 2.49
N SER A 129 -11.65 -3.92 1.40
CA SER A 129 -12.78 -4.85 1.47
C SER A 129 -12.45 -6.18 2.16
N GLY A 130 -11.19 -6.64 2.10
CA GLY A 130 -10.72 -7.83 2.80
C GLY A 130 -10.79 -7.64 4.32
N TYR A 131 -10.29 -6.50 4.80
CA TYR A 131 -10.36 -6.10 6.22
C TYR A 131 -11.80 -5.96 6.70
N VAL A 132 -12.66 -5.29 5.92
CA VAL A 132 -14.10 -5.16 6.25
C VAL A 132 -14.79 -6.52 6.32
N ASN A 133 -14.53 -7.41 5.37
CA ASN A 133 -15.10 -8.76 5.40
C ASN A 133 -14.62 -9.54 6.63
N SER A 134 -13.36 -9.38 7.03
CA SER A 134 -12.82 -9.97 8.25
C SER A 134 -13.52 -9.45 9.50
N PHE A 135 -13.63 -8.13 9.64
CA PHE A 135 -14.35 -7.49 10.73
C PHE A 135 -15.82 -7.93 10.81
N LEU A 136 -16.52 -8.03 9.67
CA LEU A 136 -17.90 -8.50 9.62
C LEU A 136 -18.03 -9.95 10.11
N ARG A 137 -17.08 -10.83 9.78
CA ARG A 137 -17.07 -12.21 10.29
C ARG A 137 -16.88 -12.26 11.81
N ASP A 138 -16.02 -11.42 12.38
CA ASP A 138 -15.79 -11.37 13.83
C ASP A 138 -17.07 -11.00 14.62
N ILE A 139 -17.95 -10.18 14.03
CA ILE A 139 -19.26 -9.83 14.62
C ILE A 139 -20.39 -10.78 14.19
N GLY A 140 -20.07 -11.90 13.53
CA GLY A 140 -21.01 -12.95 13.14
C GLY A 140 -21.72 -12.73 11.80
N ILE A 141 -21.34 -11.73 11.01
CA ILE A 141 -21.91 -11.44 9.69
C ILE A 141 -21.03 -12.06 8.61
N VAL A 142 -21.43 -13.23 8.10
CA VAL A 142 -20.72 -13.92 7.01
C VAL A 142 -21.38 -13.59 5.67
N LEU A 143 -20.71 -12.77 4.86
CA LEU A 143 -21.18 -12.41 3.53
C LEU A 143 -20.87 -13.51 2.50
N PRO A 144 -21.75 -13.76 1.52
CA PRO A 144 -21.55 -14.81 0.54
C PRO A 144 -20.35 -14.50 -0.37
N PRO A 145 -19.55 -15.52 -0.78
CA PRO A 145 -18.31 -15.32 -1.53
C PRO A 145 -18.50 -14.58 -2.86
N TYR A 146 -19.66 -14.78 -3.49
CA TYR A 146 -20.02 -14.13 -4.75
C TYR A 146 -20.08 -12.59 -4.67
N LEU A 147 -20.28 -12.02 -3.48
CA LEU A 147 -20.35 -10.56 -3.26
C LEU A 147 -19.05 -9.94 -2.73
N THR A 148 -18.09 -10.76 -2.31
CA THR A 148 -16.87 -10.31 -1.61
C THR A 148 -15.59 -10.61 -2.39
N ASN A 149 -15.68 -11.42 -3.44
CA ASN A 149 -14.53 -11.89 -4.19
C ASN A 149 -14.71 -11.69 -5.70
N PRO A 150 -13.60 -11.51 -6.45
CA PRO A 150 -13.64 -11.42 -7.91
C PRO A 150 -14.11 -12.72 -8.55
N ALA A 151 -14.61 -12.62 -9.78
CA ALA A 151 -15.12 -13.76 -10.54
C ALA A 151 -14.07 -14.87 -10.68
N GLY A 152 -14.47 -16.10 -10.35
CA GLY A 152 -13.61 -17.28 -10.45
C GLY A 152 -13.92 -18.32 -9.38
N GLN A 153 -13.28 -19.49 -9.51
CA GLN A 153 -13.39 -20.53 -8.49
C GLN A 153 -12.56 -20.16 -7.26
N LEU A 154 -13.18 -20.30 -6.10
CA LEU A 154 -12.60 -20.05 -4.80
C LEU A 154 -12.55 -21.34 -3.99
N VAL A 155 -11.57 -21.41 -3.11
CA VAL A 155 -11.40 -22.51 -2.17
C VAL A 155 -11.03 -21.96 -0.79
N GLN A 156 -11.50 -22.62 0.26
CA GLN A 156 -11.02 -22.35 1.62
C GLN A 156 -9.92 -23.35 1.97
N ALA A 157 -8.73 -22.83 2.29
CA ALA A 157 -7.63 -23.65 2.76
C ALA A 157 -7.94 -24.23 4.15
N PRO A 158 -7.36 -25.40 4.52
CA PRO A 158 -7.55 -25.96 5.85
C PRO A 158 -7.19 -24.96 6.96
N GLY A 159 -8.11 -24.76 7.92
CA GLY A 159 -7.90 -23.82 9.04
C GLY A 159 -7.95 -22.34 8.64
N SER A 160 -8.45 -22.02 7.44
CA SER A 160 -8.70 -20.66 7.00
C SER A 160 -10.19 -20.42 6.81
N ASP A 161 -10.71 -19.36 7.41
CA ASP A 161 -12.08 -18.88 7.18
C ASP A 161 -12.17 -17.96 5.94
N THR A 162 -11.05 -17.72 5.27
CA THR A 162 -10.95 -16.85 4.10
C THR A 162 -11.01 -17.62 2.79
N TRP A 163 -11.71 -17.05 1.81
CA TRP A 163 -11.76 -17.55 0.45
C TRP A 163 -10.52 -17.10 -0.31
N THR A 164 -9.80 -18.05 -0.89
CA THR A 164 -8.68 -17.76 -1.77
C THR A 164 -8.98 -18.23 -3.18
N ARG A 165 -8.39 -17.57 -4.18
CA ARG A 165 -8.59 -17.98 -5.58
C ARG A 165 -7.96 -19.34 -5.79
N ARG A 166 -8.71 -20.25 -6.41
CA ARG A 166 -8.18 -21.55 -6.82
C ARG A 166 -7.17 -21.34 -7.96
N THR A 167 -5.90 -21.60 -7.68
CA THR A 167 -4.83 -21.60 -8.68
C THR A 167 -4.11 -22.95 -8.72
N THR A 168 -3.35 -23.19 -9.79
CA THR A 168 -2.57 -24.41 -9.95
C THR A 168 -1.49 -24.51 -8.87
N GLU A 169 -0.86 -23.39 -8.53
CA GLU A 169 0.19 -23.30 -7.51
C GLU A 169 -0.37 -23.63 -6.12
N LEU A 170 -1.58 -23.14 -5.81
CA LEU A 170 -2.26 -23.47 -4.56
C LEU A 170 -2.57 -24.97 -4.50
N ALA A 171 -3.08 -25.56 -5.59
CA ALA A 171 -3.36 -26.99 -5.66
C ALA A 171 -2.11 -27.84 -5.45
N GLU A 172 -0.99 -27.48 -6.06
CA GLU A 172 0.29 -28.17 -5.88
C GLU A 172 0.82 -28.03 -4.44
N SER A 173 0.69 -26.84 -3.84
CA SER A 173 1.13 -26.61 -2.45
C SER A 173 0.35 -27.47 -1.45
N LEU A 174 -0.98 -27.56 -1.61
CA LEU A 174 -1.86 -28.38 -0.77
C LEU A 174 -1.60 -29.87 -1.00
N SER A 175 -1.38 -30.28 -2.25
CA SER A 175 -1.05 -31.67 -2.58
C SER A 175 0.26 -32.13 -1.91
N LYS A 176 1.27 -31.26 -1.81
CA LYS A 176 2.53 -31.56 -1.08
C LYS A 176 2.30 -31.75 0.42
N GLN A 177 1.25 -31.15 0.97
CA GLN A 177 0.81 -31.32 2.36
C GLN A 177 -0.15 -32.50 2.53
N GLY A 178 -0.41 -33.27 1.47
CA GLY A 178 -1.35 -34.40 1.50
C GLY A 178 -2.83 -33.99 1.48
N VAL A 179 -3.13 -32.73 1.12
CA VAL A 179 -4.49 -32.20 1.05
C VAL A 179 -4.94 -32.13 -0.41
N ASP A 180 -6.01 -32.87 -0.75
CA ASP A 180 -6.65 -32.74 -2.06
C ASP A 180 -7.56 -31.51 -2.10
N ILE A 181 -7.19 -30.53 -2.92
CA ILE A 181 -7.93 -29.27 -3.10
C ILE A 181 -9.39 -29.49 -3.49
N ASN A 182 -9.73 -30.60 -4.14
CA ASN A 182 -11.10 -30.89 -4.55
C ASN A 182 -12.02 -31.24 -3.38
N THR A 183 -11.44 -31.68 -2.26
CA THR A 183 -12.18 -32.06 -1.04
C THR A 183 -12.49 -30.85 -0.15
N LEU A 184 -11.86 -29.71 -0.42
CA LEU A 184 -12.04 -28.48 0.35
C LEU A 184 -13.33 -27.75 -0.04
N PRO A 185 -13.88 -26.88 0.84
CA PRO A 185 -15.02 -26.05 0.50
C PRO A 185 -14.75 -25.19 -0.73
N GLN A 186 -15.63 -25.25 -1.72
CA GLN A 186 -15.53 -24.51 -2.97
C GLN A 186 -16.71 -23.54 -3.11
N ALA A 187 -16.43 -22.38 -3.68
CA ALA A 187 -17.44 -21.39 -4.05
C ALA A 187 -17.04 -20.68 -5.34
N ASN A 188 -17.98 -19.94 -5.92
CA ASN A 188 -17.71 -19.05 -7.03
C ASN A 188 -17.72 -17.61 -6.53
N GLY A 189 -16.62 -16.89 -6.79
CA GLY A 189 -16.57 -15.45 -6.69
C GLY A 189 -17.37 -14.80 -7.81
N GLY A 190 -17.74 -13.54 -7.61
CA GLY A 190 -18.55 -12.77 -8.55
C GLY A 190 -18.00 -11.37 -8.66
N PHE A 191 -18.60 -10.44 -7.91
CA PHE A 191 -18.20 -9.05 -7.90
C PHE A 191 -18.00 -8.57 -6.47
N ASN A 192 -16.89 -7.87 -6.21
CA ASN A 192 -16.59 -7.36 -4.88
C ASN A 192 -17.42 -6.09 -4.61
N VAL A 193 -18.63 -6.30 -4.08
CA VAL A 193 -19.60 -5.25 -3.79
C VAL A 193 -19.07 -4.33 -2.68
N ILE A 194 -18.36 -4.85 -1.68
CA ILE A 194 -17.81 -4.03 -0.59
C ILE A 194 -16.80 -3.02 -1.15
N ALA A 195 -15.85 -3.48 -1.97
CA ALA A 195 -14.88 -2.59 -2.62
C ALA A 195 -15.59 -1.52 -3.48
N ALA A 196 -16.61 -1.92 -4.26
CA ALA A 196 -17.38 -1.00 -5.09
C ALA A 196 -18.15 0.05 -4.26
N LEU A 197 -18.75 -0.36 -3.14
CA LEU A 197 -19.40 0.55 -2.21
C LEU A 197 -18.40 1.51 -1.55
N GLY A 198 -17.19 1.04 -1.23
CA GLY A 198 -16.10 1.88 -0.75
C GLY A 198 -15.70 2.97 -1.75
N ILE A 199 -15.49 2.59 -3.01
CA ILE A 199 -15.21 3.55 -4.10
C ILE A 199 -16.36 4.54 -4.26
N PHE A 200 -17.61 4.05 -4.27
CA PHE A 200 -18.80 4.89 -4.39
C PHE A 200 -18.91 5.90 -3.24
N ALA A 201 -18.67 5.46 -1.99
CA ALA A 201 -18.69 6.32 -0.82
C ALA A 201 -17.60 7.41 -0.89
N VAL A 202 -16.37 7.05 -1.26
CA VAL A 202 -15.29 8.03 -1.45
C VAL A 202 -15.62 8.98 -2.60
N THR A 203 -16.23 8.50 -3.67
CA THR A 203 -16.66 9.33 -4.81
C THR A 203 -17.71 10.35 -4.38
N VAL A 204 -18.74 9.92 -3.64
CA VAL A 204 -19.77 10.83 -3.09
C VAL A 204 -19.12 11.88 -2.18
N LEU A 205 -18.20 11.46 -1.32
CA LEU A 205 -17.46 12.34 -0.43
C LEU A 205 -16.66 13.40 -1.20
N LEU A 206 -15.96 13.00 -2.27
CA LEU A 206 -15.20 13.91 -3.14
C LEU A 206 -16.11 14.87 -3.91
N VAL A 207 -17.27 14.41 -4.39
CA VAL A 207 -18.24 15.24 -5.14
C VAL A 207 -18.95 16.24 -4.24
N VAL A 208 -19.33 15.85 -3.02
CA VAL A 208 -19.97 16.75 -2.05
C VAL A 208 -18.98 17.80 -1.53
N GLY A 209 -17.69 17.47 -1.51
CA GLY A 209 -16.61 18.37 -1.13
C GLY A 209 -16.55 18.58 0.38
N ILE A 210 -15.57 17.98 1.06
CA ILE A 210 -15.33 18.28 2.47
C ILE A 210 -14.49 19.56 2.57
N LYS A 211 -15.13 20.67 2.97
CA LYS A 211 -14.46 21.95 3.26
C LYS A 211 -13.52 21.91 4.49
N GLU A 212 -13.41 20.77 5.17
CA GLU A 212 -12.65 20.52 6.41
C GLU A 212 -11.53 19.46 6.23
N SER A 213 -10.87 19.48 5.06
CA SER A 213 -10.02 18.39 4.56
C SER A 213 -8.77 18.09 5.40
N ALA A 214 -8.04 19.10 5.89
CA ALA A 214 -6.73 18.88 6.51
C ALA A 214 -6.78 18.19 7.89
N ARG A 215 -7.76 18.56 8.75
CA ARG A 215 -7.92 17.94 10.07
C ARG A 215 -8.39 16.49 9.97
N PHE A 216 -9.34 16.24 9.06
CA PHE A 216 -9.83 14.90 8.78
C PHE A 216 -8.71 14.00 8.24
N ASN A 217 -7.89 14.51 7.31
CA ASN A 217 -6.75 13.78 6.78
C ASN A 217 -5.75 13.40 7.88
N ASN A 218 -5.32 14.35 8.71
CA ASN A 218 -4.39 14.08 9.81
C ASN A 218 -4.93 13.04 10.80
N PHE A 219 -6.24 13.09 11.07
CA PHE A 219 -6.90 12.11 11.92
C PHE A 219 -6.89 10.70 11.31
N ALA A 220 -7.23 10.57 10.02
CA ALA A 220 -7.18 9.30 9.32
C ALA A 220 -5.76 8.70 9.28
N VAL A 221 -4.74 9.53 9.05
CA VAL A 221 -3.33 9.10 9.10
C VAL A 221 -2.93 8.65 10.50
N ALA A 222 -3.36 9.37 11.55
CA ALA A 222 -3.07 9.01 12.93
C ALA A 222 -3.65 7.64 13.30
N ILE A 223 -4.86 7.30 12.83
CA ILE A 223 -5.45 5.97 13.02
C ILE A 223 -4.57 4.91 12.34
N LYS A 224 -4.27 5.07 11.05
CA LYS A 224 -3.45 4.11 10.29
C LYS A 224 -2.09 3.88 10.95
N LEU A 225 -1.40 4.95 11.34
CA LEU A 225 -0.12 4.86 12.04
C LEU A 225 -0.26 4.21 13.41
N GLY A 226 -1.33 4.52 14.14
CA GLY A 226 -1.64 3.88 15.41
C GLY A 226 -1.76 2.37 15.28
N VAL A 227 -2.48 1.90 14.26
CA VAL A 227 -2.61 0.46 13.95
C VAL A 227 -1.25 -0.18 13.64
N VAL A 228 -0.46 0.43 12.78
CA VAL A 228 0.87 -0.07 12.41
C VAL A 228 1.80 -0.13 13.64
N VAL A 229 1.82 0.92 14.45
CA VAL A 229 2.64 0.97 15.68
C VAL A 229 2.16 -0.06 16.69
N ALA A 230 0.85 -0.22 16.87
CA ALA A 230 0.29 -1.22 17.77
C ALA A 230 0.68 -2.64 17.34
N PHE A 231 0.61 -2.95 16.05
CA PHE A 231 1.10 -4.21 15.49
C PHE A 231 2.60 -4.41 15.75
N ILE A 232 3.44 -3.40 15.48
CA ILE A 232 4.89 -3.48 15.71
C ILE A 232 5.20 -3.76 17.19
N LEU A 233 4.51 -3.08 18.12
CA LEU A 233 4.74 -3.24 19.55
C LEU A 233 4.26 -4.60 20.06
N ALA A 234 3.01 -4.98 19.77
CA ALA A 234 2.42 -6.23 20.24
C ALA A 234 3.06 -7.45 19.56
N GLY A 235 3.18 -7.40 18.23
CA GLY A 235 3.82 -8.46 17.45
C GLY A 235 5.32 -8.57 17.75
N GLY A 236 6.01 -7.43 17.90
CA GLY A 236 7.42 -7.42 18.31
C GLY A 236 7.63 -8.03 19.69
N TYR A 237 6.76 -7.71 20.66
CA TYR A 237 6.77 -8.37 21.96
C TYR A 237 6.57 -9.89 21.84
N TYR A 238 5.59 -10.34 21.04
CA TYR A 238 5.36 -11.77 20.80
C TYR A 238 6.58 -12.47 20.23
N VAL A 239 7.23 -11.90 19.20
CA VAL A 239 8.44 -12.43 18.58
C VAL A 239 9.59 -12.52 19.59
N LEU A 240 9.74 -11.51 20.46
CA LEU A 240 10.78 -11.52 21.49
C LEU A 240 10.53 -12.59 22.57
N THR A 241 9.28 -12.82 22.97
CA THR A 241 8.94 -13.85 23.97
C THR A 241 8.91 -15.26 23.39
N HIS A 242 8.64 -15.42 22.09
CA HIS A 242 8.56 -16.70 21.37
C HIS A 242 9.69 -16.87 20.36
N TRP A 243 10.89 -16.39 20.71
CA TRP A 243 12.04 -16.32 19.79
C TRP A 243 12.35 -17.64 19.07
N GLY A 244 12.23 -18.78 19.77
CA GLY A 244 12.45 -20.10 19.16
C GLY A 244 11.50 -20.39 18.00
N GLN A 245 10.19 -20.16 18.19
CA GLN A 245 9.17 -20.37 17.16
C GLN A 245 9.34 -19.38 16.00
N SER A 246 9.66 -18.12 16.30
CA SER A 246 9.92 -17.12 15.26
C SER A 246 11.17 -17.45 14.44
N MET A 247 12.19 -18.03 15.07
CA MET A 247 13.37 -18.53 14.35
C MET A 247 12.99 -19.69 13.41
N ASP A 248 12.14 -20.60 13.87
CA ASP A 248 11.64 -21.70 13.02
C ASP A 248 10.93 -21.15 11.78
N HIS A 249 10.02 -20.18 11.93
CA HIS A 249 9.32 -19.52 10.81
C HIS A 249 10.27 -18.75 9.86
N TRP A 250 11.36 -18.18 10.40
CA TRP A 250 12.39 -17.52 9.60
C TRP A 250 13.39 -18.50 8.98
N THR A 251 13.29 -19.80 9.21
CA THR A 251 14.21 -20.80 8.63
C THR A 251 13.50 -21.70 7.62
N PRO A 252 13.96 -21.76 6.35
CA PRO A 252 15.05 -20.97 5.76
C PRO A 252 14.65 -19.52 5.48
N PHE A 253 15.56 -18.57 5.77
CA PHE A 253 15.26 -17.13 5.61
C PHE A 253 15.04 -16.75 4.16
N ILE A 254 15.83 -17.34 3.27
CA ILE A 254 15.62 -17.30 1.82
C ILE A 254 15.19 -18.71 1.41
N PRO A 255 13.89 -18.96 1.18
CA PRO A 255 13.43 -20.27 0.73
C PRO A 255 14.02 -20.63 -0.65
N GLN A 256 14.15 -21.92 -0.91
CA GLN A 256 14.70 -22.41 -2.18
C GLN A 256 13.80 -22.01 -3.36
N ALA A 257 14.41 -21.54 -4.45
CA ALA A 257 13.68 -21.16 -5.64
C ALA A 257 12.88 -22.35 -6.20
N THR A 258 11.59 -22.12 -6.47
CA THR A 258 10.67 -23.15 -7.00
C THR A 258 10.20 -22.85 -8.42
N GLY A 259 10.44 -21.64 -8.92
CA GLY A 259 10.09 -21.22 -10.27
C GLY A 259 10.50 -19.77 -10.55
N PRO A 260 10.22 -19.25 -11.76
CA PRO A 260 10.49 -17.86 -12.09
C PRO A 260 9.77 -16.91 -11.13
N GLY A 261 10.54 -16.08 -10.42
CA GLY A 261 10.01 -15.13 -9.44
C GLY A 261 9.47 -15.75 -8.15
N ALA A 262 9.59 -17.07 -7.94
CA ALA A 262 9.13 -17.75 -6.73
C ALA A 262 10.32 -18.18 -5.87
N PHE A 263 10.56 -17.46 -4.78
CA PHE A 263 11.64 -17.64 -3.80
C PHE A 263 13.06 -17.52 -4.38
N GLY A 264 14.08 -17.68 -3.52
CA GLY A 264 15.46 -17.35 -3.85
C GLY A 264 15.69 -15.86 -4.14
N PHE A 265 16.86 -15.52 -4.67
CA PHE A 265 17.20 -14.12 -4.99
C PHE A 265 16.27 -13.52 -6.05
N ASN A 266 15.92 -14.30 -7.09
CA ASN A 266 14.97 -13.86 -8.12
C ASN A 266 13.58 -13.57 -7.53
N GLY A 267 13.15 -14.36 -6.54
CA GLY A 267 11.92 -14.13 -5.80
C GLY A 267 11.95 -12.85 -4.96
N ILE A 268 13.09 -12.51 -4.35
CA ILE A 268 13.27 -11.24 -3.62
C ILE A 268 13.12 -10.04 -4.57
N ILE A 269 13.71 -10.11 -5.77
CA ILE A 269 13.57 -9.04 -6.78
C ILE A 269 12.14 -8.95 -7.30
N ALA A 270 11.49 -10.09 -7.57
CA ALA A 270 10.09 -10.14 -7.99
C ALA A 270 9.16 -9.57 -6.93
N ALA A 271 9.36 -9.94 -5.66
CA ALA A 271 8.65 -9.36 -4.53
C ALA A 271 8.85 -7.84 -4.47
N GLY A 272 10.08 -7.36 -4.69
CA GLY A 272 10.40 -5.94 -4.79
C GLY A 272 9.54 -5.21 -5.81
N GLY A 273 9.27 -5.81 -6.96
CA GLY A 273 8.34 -5.28 -7.96
C GLY A 273 6.88 -5.23 -7.49
N VAL A 274 6.41 -6.27 -6.78
CA VAL A 274 5.04 -6.33 -6.25
C VAL A 274 4.84 -5.30 -5.13
N ILE A 275 5.75 -5.26 -4.16
CA ILE A 275 5.67 -4.34 -3.02
C ILE A 275 6.13 -2.92 -3.35
N PHE A 276 6.67 -2.66 -4.54
CA PHE A 276 6.90 -1.30 -5.03
C PHE A 276 5.61 -0.48 -4.99
N PHE A 277 4.45 -1.13 -5.22
CA PHE A 277 3.13 -0.52 -5.04
C PHE A 277 2.94 0.11 -3.65
N ALA A 278 3.53 -0.48 -2.60
CA ALA A 278 3.44 0.04 -1.24
C ALA A 278 4.13 1.40 -1.05
N TYR A 279 5.01 1.81 -1.98
CA TYR A 279 5.70 3.09 -1.93
C TYR A 279 5.04 4.17 -2.78
N ILE A 280 4.05 3.83 -3.61
CA ILE A 280 3.29 4.82 -4.39
C ILE A 280 2.59 5.79 -3.43
N GLY A 281 2.67 7.10 -3.70
CA GLY A 281 2.01 8.14 -2.91
C GLY A 281 2.96 9.17 -2.28
N PHE A 282 4.28 8.97 -2.30
CA PHE A 282 5.21 10.03 -1.85
C PHE A 282 5.11 11.29 -2.72
N ASP A 283 4.79 11.10 -4.00
CA ASP A 283 4.57 12.14 -5.00
C ASP A 283 3.28 12.93 -4.72
N ALA A 284 2.32 12.38 -3.95
CA ALA A 284 1.12 13.10 -3.54
C ALA A 284 1.47 14.35 -2.71
N VAL A 285 2.59 14.34 -1.97
CA VAL A 285 3.09 15.53 -1.27
C VAL A 285 3.28 16.68 -2.26
N SER A 286 3.81 16.41 -3.46
CA SER A 286 4.04 17.41 -4.52
C SER A 286 2.78 18.13 -4.99
N THR A 287 1.62 17.49 -4.88
CA THR A 287 0.32 18.09 -5.26
C THR A 287 -0.10 19.21 -4.31
N THR A 288 0.43 19.23 -3.09
CA THR A 288 0.14 20.24 -2.07
C THR A 288 1.16 21.37 -2.02
N ALA A 289 2.02 21.50 -3.04
CA ALA A 289 3.08 22.51 -3.08
C ALA A 289 2.56 23.94 -2.88
N GLN A 290 1.35 24.25 -3.38
CA GLN A 290 0.73 25.57 -3.22
C GLN A 290 0.17 25.83 -1.81
N GLU A 291 -0.06 24.79 -1.02
CA GLU A 291 -0.53 24.86 0.38
C GLU A 291 0.62 24.84 1.39
N ALA A 292 1.85 24.55 0.94
CA ALA A 292 3.03 24.55 1.78
C ALA A 292 3.51 25.97 2.14
N ARG A 293 3.92 26.17 3.40
CA ARG A 293 4.41 27.47 3.91
C ARG A 293 5.70 27.91 3.23
N ASN A 294 6.69 27.02 3.16
CA ASN A 294 7.94 27.21 2.44
C ASN A 294 8.19 26.01 1.52
N PRO A 295 7.56 25.97 0.33
CA PRO A 295 7.59 24.80 -0.54
C PRO A 295 9.01 24.35 -0.91
N GLN A 296 9.93 25.29 -1.13
CA GLN A 296 11.32 25.02 -1.51
C GLN A 296 12.07 24.15 -0.49
N ARG A 297 11.71 24.28 0.79
CA ARG A 297 12.34 23.51 1.88
C ARG A 297 11.43 22.40 2.39
N ASP A 298 10.16 22.69 2.58
CA ASP A 298 9.22 21.81 3.28
C ASP A 298 8.82 20.61 2.41
N MET A 299 8.77 20.77 1.08
CA MET A 299 8.39 19.70 0.15
C MET A 299 9.43 18.58 0.10
N PRO A 300 10.74 18.86 -0.07
CA PRO A 300 11.79 17.84 0.09
C PRO A 300 11.69 17.07 1.41
N ILE A 301 11.45 17.77 2.52
CA ILE A 301 11.33 17.16 3.85
C ILE A 301 10.10 16.25 3.90
N GLY A 302 8.97 16.69 3.35
CA GLY A 302 7.74 15.92 3.24
C GLY A 302 7.95 14.60 2.49
N ILE A 303 8.46 14.69 1.25
CA ILE A 303 8.66 13.55 0.34
C ILE A 303 9.65 12.53 0.92
N LEU A 304 10.86 12.98 1.27
CA LEU A 304 11.91 12.08 1.74
C LEU A 304 11.64 11.57 3.16
N GLY A 305 11.10 12.44 4.02
CA GLY A 305 10.74 12.09 5.39
C GLY A 305 9.68 11.00 5.42
N SER A 306 8.61 11.12 4.62
CA SER A 306 7.59 10.07 4.54
C SER A 306 8.15 8.77 3.98
N LEU A 307 8.98 8.81 2.94
CA LEU A 307 9.61 7.61 2.35
C LEU A 307 10.46 6.85 3.37
N ILE A 308 11.34 7.54 4.10
CA ILE A 308 12.22 6.92 5.09
C ILE A 308 11.40 6.29 6.22
N ILE A 309 10.42 7.03 6.77
CA ILE A 309 9.58 6.53 7.86
C ILE A 309 8.80 5.30 7.40
N CYS A 310 8.14 5.36 6.24
CA CYS A 310 7.39 4.22 5.70
C CYS A 310 8.30 3.01 5.43
N THR A 311 9.50 3.21 4.88
CA THR A 311 10.48 2.12 4.66
C THR A 311 10.81 1.38 5.96
N ILE A 312 11.08 2.13 7.04
CA ILE A 312 11.37 1.53 8.35
C ILE A 312 10.17 0.74 8.87
N LEU A 313 8.96 1.32 8.81
CA LEU A 313 7.74 0.65 9.23
C LEU A 313 7.49 -0.64 8.42
N TYR A 314 7.75 -0.62 7.11
CA TYR A 314 7.54 -1.76 6.23
C TYR A 314 8.49 -2.92 6.54
N ILE A 315 9.76 -2.62 6.79
CA ILE A 315 10.75 -3.62 7.20
C ILE A 315 10.36 -4.24 8.55
N LEU A 316 9.96 -3.42 9.52
CA LEU A 316 9.56 -3.91 10.84
C LEU A 316 8.30 -4.78 10.77
N VAL A 317 7.25 -4.30 10.09
CA VAL A 317 5.97 -5.02 9.96
C VAL A 317 6.18 -6.35 9.25
N SER A 318 6.90 -6.35 8.12
CA SER A 318 7.11 -7.58 7.34
C SER A 318 7.98 -8.60 8.07
N GLY A 319 9.02 -8.16 8.78
CA GLY A 319 9.84 -9.04 9.62
C GLY A 319 9.06 -9.64 10.79
N ILE A 320 8.29 -8.82 11.51
CA ILE A 320 7.45 -9.27 12.62
C ILE A 320 6.37 -10.24 12.13
N MET A 321 5.66 -9.89 11.06
CA MET A 321 4.59 -10.70 10.49
C MET A 321 5.07 -12.10 10.10
N THR A 322 6.21 -12.19 9.40
CA THR A 322 6.83 -13.48 9.02
C THR A 322 7.45 -14.21 10.21
N GLY A 323 7.74 -13.53 11.32
CA GLY A 323 8.17 -14.16 12.56
C GLY A 323 7.01 -14.73 13.39
N ILE A 324 5.80 -14.21 13.23
CA ILE A 324 4.61 -14.71 13.95
C ILE A 324 3.96 -15.87 13.21
N VAL A 325 3.87 -15.79 11.87
CA VAL A 325 3.18 -16.78 11.05
C VAL A 325 4.07 -17.25 9.91
N ASP A 326 4.09 -18.56 9.68
CA ASP A 326 4.69 -19.19 8.51
C ASP A 326 4.25 -18.54 7.20
N TYR A 327 5.23 -18.13 6.39
CA TYR A 327 5.00 -17.34 5.20
C TYR A 327 3.97 -17.92 4.20
N PRO A 328 3.81 -19.24 3.99
CA PRO A 328 2.79 -19.78 3.07
C PRO A 328 1.35 -19.46 3.51
N ARG A 329 1.12 -19.18 4.79
CA ARG A 329 -0.20 -18.86 5.36
C ARG A 329 -0.56 -17.38 5.25
N LEU A 330 0.37 -16.54 4.77
CA LEU A 330 0.18 -15.09 4.67
C LEU A 330 -0.52 -14.64 3.37
N ASN A 331 -0.84 -15.55 2.45
CA ASN A 331 -1.59 -15.22 1.23
C ASN A 331 -3.11 -15.10 1.49
N VAL A 332 -3.48 -14.14 2.33
CA VAL A 332 -4.85 -13.84 2.73
C VAL A 332 -5.17 -12.37 2.46
N GLY A 333 -6.44 -11.95 2.57
CA GLY A 333 -6.85 -10.57 2.35
C GLY A 333 -6.38 -9.59 3.44
N GLU A 334 -6.03 -10.11 4.61
CA GLU A 334 -5.76 -9.36 5.84
C GLU A 334 -4.57 -9.92 6.65
N PRO A 335 -3.37 -10.05 6.05
CA PRO A 335 -2.25 -10.78 6.65
C PRO A 335 -1.77 -10.24 8.00
N ILE A 336 -1.87 -8.93 8.24
CA ILE A 336 -1.53 -8.33 9.54
C ILE A 336 -2.53 -8.77 10.62
N ALA A 337 -3.82 -8.80 10.31
CA ALA A 337 -4.85 -9.29 11.22
C ALA A 337 -4.68 -10.79 11.47
N ALA A 338 -4.45 -11.58 10.43
CA ALA A 338 -4.18 -13.02 10.57
C ALA A 338 -2.95 -13.32 11.44
N ALA A 339 -1.91 -12.48 11.37
CA ALA A 339 -0.75 -12.60 12.25
C ALA A 339 -1.11 -12.34 13.72
N ILE A 340 -1.95 -11.35 14.01
CA ILE A 340 -2.37 -11.07 15.39
C ILE A 340 -3.34 -12.13 15.92
N ASP A 341 -4.26 -12.62 15.10
CA ASP A 341 -5.13 -13.73 15.45
C ASP A 341 -4.29 -14.96 15.88
N ALA A 342 -3.15 -15.22 15.21
CA ALA A 342 -2.22 -16.30 15.54
C ALA A 342 -1.47 -16.10 16.88
N THR A 343 -1.35 -14.87 17.38
CA THR A 343 -0.76 -14.59 18.71
C THR A 343 -1.72 -14.88 19.87
N GLY A 344 -3.03 -14.93 19.60
CA GLY A 344 -4.08 -15.02 20.62
C GLY A 344 -4.39 -13.69 21.32
N TYR A 345 -3.87 -12.55 20.85
CA TYR A 345 -4.16 -11.21 21.39
C TYR A 345 -5.52 -10.66 20.93
N THR A 346 -6.60 -11.34 21.33
CA THR A 346 -7.98 -11.03 20.91
C THR A 346 -8.47 -9.61 21.24
N TRP A 347 -7.80 -8.91 22.15
CA TRP A 347 -8.11 -7.51 22.47
C TRP A 347 -7.66 -6.53 21.38
N LEU A 348 -6.75 -6.95 20.50
CA LEU A 348 -6.12 -6.11 19.48
C LEU A 348 -6.80 -6.24 18.11
N ASP A 349 -7.50 -7.37 17.85
CA ASP A 349 -8.17 -7.66 16.58
C ASP A 349 -9.12 -6.54 16.12
N PRO A 350 -10.00 -5.97 16.98
CA PRO A 350 -10.92 -4.92 16.55
C PRO A 350 -10.19 -3.64 16.11
N PHE A 351 -9.03 -3.35 16.72
CA PHE A 351 -8.27 -2.15 16.40
C PHE A 351 -7.49 -2.29 15.09
N ILE A 352 -7.02 -3.50 14.78
CA ILE A 352 -6.22 -3.76 13.57
C ILE A 352 -7.10 -3.94 12.33
N LYS A 353 -8.34 -4.38 12.53
CA LYS A 353 -9.31 -4.60 11.45
C LYS A 353 -10.07 -3.32 11.03
N ILE A 354 -9.86 -2.19 11.71
CA ILE A 354 -10.45 -0.85 11.43
C ILE A 354 -9.57 -0.05 10.46
#